data_AF-A0A9D8DAG6-F1
#
_entry.id   AF-A0A9D8DAG6-F1
#
_cell.length_a   1.000
_cell.length_b   1.000
_cell.length_c   1.000
_cell.angle_alpha   90.00
_cell.angle_beta   90.00
_cell.angle_gamma   90.00
#
_symmetry.space_group_name_H-M   'P 1'
#
loop_
_entity.id
_entity.type
_entity.pdbx_description
1 polymer ?
#
loop_
_entity_poly.entity_id
_entity_poly.type
_entity_poly.pdbx_seq_one_letter_code
_entity_poly.pdbx_strand_id
1 'polypeptide(L)'
;MDKLRSPGGCPWDSEQSHQSLLKYLLEEVYEFIEAVETGNRDDMREELGDILLQVYFHSRIAEEDREKPFSVDDVAKGVIEKLISRHPHVFSDTEVNSSSEVLENWEEIKRKEKSRKKAHDGVPSGQPALSLASKLIYRASKNELSTPEHPAHNIEANENALGDQLLSLISWAMANNLDPEAALRKAALKYRDAMGQEESD
;
A
#
# COMPACT_ATOMS: atom_id res chain seq x y z
N MET A 1 16.90 -4.04 -18.67
CA MET A 1 17.05 -4.97 -17.54
C MET A 1 17.71 -6.28 -17.94
N ASP A 2 17.22 -6.96 -18.98
CA ASP A 2 17.79 -8.27 -19.39
C ASP A 2 19.31 -8.24 -19.65
N LYS A 3 19.80 -7.28 -20.46
CA LYS A 3 21.24 -7.07 -20.67
C LYS A 3 22.02 -6.71 -19.41
N LEU A 4 21.39 -6.00 -18.46
CA LEU A 4 22.05 -5.55 -17.23
C LEU A 4 22.34 -6.70 -16.27
N ARG A 5 21.39 -7.66 -16.15
CA ARG A 5 21.52 -8.81 -15.25
C ARG A 5 22.17 -10.04 -15.89
N SER A 6 22.21 -10.12 -17.22
CA SER A 6 22.82 -11.23 -17.95
C SER A 6 24.36 -11.25 -17.83
N PRO A 7 25.02 -12.40 -18.08
CA PRO A 7 26.48 -12.47 -18.11
C PRO A 7 27.12 -11.41 -19.02
N GLY A 8 28.11 -10.68 -18.49
CA GLY A 8 28.71 -9.53 -19.18
C GLY A 8 27.96 -8.20 -18.99
N GLY A 9 26.88 -8.21 -18.20
CA GLY A 9 26.16 -7.03 -17.75
C GLY A 9 26.81 -6.34 -16.54
N CYS A 10 26.01 -5.62 -15.78
CA CYS A 10 26.43 -4.89 -14.59
C CYS A 10 26.54 -5.86 -13.39
N PRO A 11 27.70 -5.94 -12.72
CA PRO A 11 27.87 -6.83 -11.56
C PRO A 11 26.87 -6.55 -10.45
N TRP A 12 26.64 -5.27 -10.12
CA TRP A 12 25.70 -4.88 -9.08
C TRP A 12 24.28 -5.34 -9.42
N ASP A 13 23.85 -5.14 -10.67
CA ASP A 13 22.51 -5.55 -11.10
C ASP A 13 22.34 -7.07 -11.01
N SER A 14 23.36 -7.84 -11.42
CA SER A 14 23.31 -9.31 -11.41
C SER A 14 23.25 -9.92 -10.01
N GLU A 15 23.83 -9.26 -9.00
CA GLU A 15 23.87 -9.75 -7.62
C GLU A 15 22.58 -9.47 -6.83
N GLN A 16 21.67 -8.63 -7.35
CA GLN A 16 20.44 -8.30 -6.64
C GLN A 16 19.48 -9.49 -6.55
N SER A 17 18.80 -9.56 -5.41
CA SER A 17 17.69 -10.48 -5.11
C SER A 17 16.43 -9.69 -4.79
N HIS A 18 15.28 -10.36 -4.72
CA HIS A 18 14.04 -9.69 -4.29
C HIS A 18 14.20 -9.02 -2.91
N GLN A 19 14.89 -9.66 -1.98
CA GLN A 19 15.05 -9.15 -0.62
C GLN A 19 15.99 -7.94 -0.57
N SER A 20 17.08 -7.93 -1.35
CA SER A 20 18.01 -6.80 -1.36
C SER A 20 17.41 -5.53 -1.97
N LEU A 21 16.40 -5.67 -2.83
CA LEU A 21 15.73 -4.56 -3.51
C LEU A 21 14.59 -3.92 -2.70
N LEU A 22 14.07 -4.59 -1.65
CA LEU A 22 12.93 -4.07 -0.87
C LEU A 22 13.18 -2.69 -0.26
N LYS A 23 14.42 -2.41 0.15
CA LYS A 23 14.76 -1.09 0.73
C LYS A 23 14.63 0.03 -0.31
N TYR A 24 15.09 -0.19 -1.54
CA TYR A 24 15.06 0.81 -2.61
C TYR A 24 13.62 1.04 -3.04
N LEU A 25 12.81 -0.01 -3.22
CA LEU A 25 11.38 0.14 -3.50
C LEU A 25 10.65 0.95 -2.42
N LEU A 26 11.03 0.78 -1.15
CA LEU A 26 10.42 1.55 -0.08
C LEU A 26 10.88 3.03 -0.10
N GLU A 27 12.15 3.28 -0.42
CA GLU A 27 12.71 4.63 -0.63
C GLU A 27 11.94 5.35 -1.74
N GLU A 28 11.84 4.79 -2.95
CA GLU A 28 11.14 5.47 -4.07
C GLU A 28 9.65 5.73 -3.78
N VAL A 29 9.01 4.85 -2.99
CA VAL A 29 7.62 5.05 -2.57
C VAL A 29 7.50 6.27 -1.65
N TYR A 30 8.45 6.49 -0.74
CA TYR A 30 8.44 7.66 0.13
C TYR A 30 8.84 8.94 -0.60
N GLU A 31 9.77 8.86 -1.55
CA GLU A 31 10.13 9.99 -2.42
C GLU A 31 8.93 10.40 -3.28
N PHE A 32 8.18 9.44 -3.84
CA PHE A 32 6.94 9.73 -4.55
C PHE A 32 5.88 10.39 -3.65
N ILE A 33 5.74 9.92 -2.40
CA ILE A 33 4.83 10.54 -1.42
C ILE A 33 5.25 12.00 -1.17
N GLU A 34 6.55 12.25 -0.96
CA GLU A 34 7.07 13.61 -0.76
C GLU A 34 6.83 14.51 -1.98
N ALA A 35 7.06 14.01 -3.19
CA ALA A 35 6.78 14.73 -4.42
C ALA A 35 5.30 15.13 -4.51
N VAL A 36 4.38 14.23 -4.17
CA VAL A 36 2.93 14.51 -4.11
C VAL A 36 2.61 15.56 -3.05
N GLU A 37 3.16 15.44 -1.85
CA GLU A 37 2.92 16.35 -0.72
C GLU A 37 3.44 17.78 -0.99
N THR A 38 4.54 17.90 -1.72
CA THR A 38 5.16 19.19 -2.11
C THR A 38 4.59 19.76 -3.42
N GLY A 39 3.82 18.97 -4.17
CA GLY A 39 3.26 19.36 -5.47
C GLY A 39 4.28 19.40 -6.60
N ASN A 40 5.46 18.78 -6.44
CA ASN A 40 6.50 18.76 -7.47
C ASN A 40 6.19 17.70 -8.54
N ARG A 41 5.72 18.14 -9.71
CA ARG A 41 5.31 17.25 -10.80
C ARG A 41 6.47 16.58 -11.54
N ASP A 42 7.65 17.20 -11.55
CA ASP A 42 8.81 16.61 -12.22
C ASP A 42 9.33 15.44 -11.39
N ASP A 43 9.50 15.63 -10.09
CA ASP A 43 9.85 14.57 -9.14
C ASP A 43 8.78 13.46 -9.17
N MET A 44 7.48 13.78 -9.15
CA MET A 44 6.43 12.75 -9.28
C MET A 44 6.63 11.83 -10.49
N ARG A 45 7.10 12.37 -11.62
CA ARG A 45 7.35 11.58 -12.83
C ARG A 45 8.62 10.73 -12.70
N GLU A 46 9.66 11.29 -12.10
CA GLU A 46 10.92 10.59 -11.81
C GLU A 46 10.68 9.39 -10.89
N GLU A 47 10.04 9.61 -9.74
CA GLU A 47 9.79 8.56 -8.75
C GLU A 47 8.83 7.46 -9.25
N LEU A 48 7.84 7.82 -10.08
CA LEU A 48 7.02 6.80 -10.75
C LEU A 48 7.84 5.95 -11.73
N GLY A 49 8.86 6.55 -12.35
CA GLY A 49 9.84 5.86 -13.18
C GLY A 49 10.68 4.88 -12.36
N ASP A 50 11.14 5.28 -11.18
CA ASP A 50 11.97 4.44 -10.32
C ASP A 50 11.17 3.31 -9.65
N ILE A 51 9.92 3.57 -9.25
CA ILE A 51 8.97 2.51 -8.86
C ILE A 51 8.76 1.52 -10.03
N LEU A 52 8.60 2.01 -11.26
CA LEU A 52 8.48 1.15 -12.43
C LEU A 52 9.77 0.35 -12.69
N LEU A 53 10.94 0.94 -12.48
CA LEU A 53 12.23 0.25 -12.56
C LEU A 53 12.30 -0.92 -11.59
N GLN A 54 11.81 -0.75 -10.35
CA GLN A 54 11.71 -1.85 -9.38
C GLN A 54 10.81 -2.98 -9.90
N VAL A 55 9.67 -2.67 -10.54
CA VAL A 55 8.80 -3.69 -11.16
C VAL A 55 9.57 -4.48 -12.23
N TYR A 56 10.34 -3.81 -13.09
CA TYR A 56 11.19 -4.49 -14.09
C TYR A 56 12.26 -5.36 -13.44
N PHE A 57 12.89 -4.89 -12.37
CA PHE A 57 13.95 -5.61 -11.67
C PHE A 57 13.43 -6.90 -11.03
N HIS A 58 12.35 -6.80 -10.26
CA HIS A 58 11.70 -7.95 -9.65
C HIS A 58 11.18 -8.92 -10.70
N SER A 59 10.58 -8.44 -11.78
CA SER A 59 10.11 -9.32 -12.87
C SER A 59 11.28 -10.06 -13.51
N ARG A 60 12.41 -9.39 -13.77
CA ARG A 60 13.58 -10.07 -14.35
C ARG A 60 14.17 -11.14 -13.43
N ILE A 61 14.26 -10.86 -12.13
CA ILE A 61 14.67 -11.87 -11.14
C ILE A 61 13.70 -13.05 -11.13
N ALA A 62 12.39 -12.80 -11.23
CA ALA A 62 11.39 -13.86 -11.24
C ALA A 62 11.47 -14.73 -12.50
N GLU A 63 11.81 -14.18 -13.67
CA GLU A 63 12.05 -14.97 -14.89
C GLU A 63 13.22 -15.96 -14.74
N GLU A 64 14.16 -15.71 -13.83
CA GLU A 64 15.29 -16.59 -13.55
C GLU A 64 14.90 -17.79 -12.66
N ASP A 65 13.70 -17.78 -12.05
CA ASP A 65 13.20 -18.88 -11.23
C ASP A 65 12.92 -20.14 -12.07
N ARG A 66 13.34 -21.30 -11.56
CA ARG A 66 13.22 -22.58 -12.30
C ARG A 66 11.85 -23.25 -12.14
N GLU A 67 11.16 -22.99 -11.05
CA GLU A 67 9.92 -23.70 -10.69
C GLU A 67 8.68 -22.91 -11.13
N LYS A 68 8.68 -21.59 -10.93
CA LYS A 68 7.54 -20.71 -11.16
C LYS A 68 7.99 -19.36 -11.73
N PRO A 69 8.62 -19.33 -12.92
CA PRO A 69 9.02 -18.08 -13.55
C PRO A 69 7.81 -17.24 -13.95
N PHE A 70 7.96 -15.93 -13.88
CA PHE A 70 7.05 -14.98 -14.51
C PHE A 70 7.82 -13.76 -15.00
N SER A 71 7.35 -13.16 -16.09
CA SER A 71 7.94 -11.99 -16.76
C SER A 71 7.22 -10.69 -16.40
N VAL A 72 7.78 -9.57 -16.86
CA VAL A 72 7.09 -8.28 -16.76
C VAL A 72 5.78 -8.27 -17.56
N ASP A 73 5.71 -9.03 -18.64
CA ASP A 73 4.49 -9.19 -19.43
C ASP A 73 3.42 -9.98 -18.66
N ASP A 74 3.81 -10.97 -17.87
CA ASP A 74 2.88 -11.70 -16.99
C ASP A 74 2.34 -10.80 -15.87
N VAL A 75 3.20 -9.93 -15.30
CA VAL A 75 2.78 -8.92 -14.33
C VAL A 75 1.77 -7.95 -14.95
N ALA A 76 2.08 -7.42 -16.14
CA ALA A 76 1.20 -6.51 -16.88
C ALA A 76 -0.13 -7.19 -17.24
N LYS A 77 -0.08 -8.43 -17.73
CA LYS A 77 -1.26 -9.24 -18.04
C LYS A 77 -2.15 -9.44 -16.81
N GLY A 78 -1.56 -9.78 -15.66
CA GLY A 78 -2.31 -9.92 -14.41
C GLY A 78 -2.94 -8.62 -13.91
N VAL A 79 -2.40 -7.45 -14.28
CA VAL A 79 -3.05 -6.15 -14.06
C VAL A 79 -4.20 -5.93 -15.05
N ILE A 80 -3.98 -6.18 -16.34
CA ILE A 80 -4.99 -6.04 -17.40
C ILE A 80 -6.22 -6.91 -17.10
N GLU A 81 -6.01 -8.21 -16.87
CA GLU A 81 -7.09 -9.17 -16.58
C GLU A 81 -7.90 -8.74 -15.35
N LYS A 82 -7.22 -8.25 -14.31
CA LYS A 82 -7.84 -7.74 -13.08
C LYS A 82 -8.64 -6.46 -13.29
N LEU A 83 -8.15 -5.54 -14.12
CA LEU A 83 -8.86 -4.31 -14.44
C LEU A 83 -10.10 -4.59 -15.28
N ILE A 84 -10.00 -5.52 -16.24
CA ILE A 84 -11.13 -5.96 -17.06
C ILE A 84 -12.17 -6.68 -16.18
N SER A 85 -11.74 -7.68 -15.39
CA SER A 85 -12.65 -8.50 -14.60
C SER A 85 -13.41 -7.70 -13.54
N ARG A 86 -12.78 -6.67 -12.96
CA ARG A 86 -13.36 -5.89 -11.86
C ARG A 86 -14.02 -4.58 -12.27
N HIS A 87 -13.98 -4.22 -13.55
CA HIS A 87 -14.76 -3.11 -14.11
C HIS A 87 -15.75 -3.62 -15.18
N PRO A 88 -16.68 -4.53 -14.84
CA PRO A 88 -17.67 -5.00 -15.81
C PRO A 88 -18.61 -3.90 -16.30
N HIS A 89 -18.63 -2.75 -15.62
CA HIS A 89 -19.36 -1.55 -16.04
C HIS A 89 -18.62 -0.71 -17.09
N VAL A 90 -17.34 -0.98 -17.33
CA VAL A 90 -16.56 -0.37 -18.41
C VAL A 90 -16.39 -1.35 -19.57
N PHE A 91 -16.19 -2.64 -19.27
CA PHE A 91 -15.80 -3.65 -20.25
C PHE A 91 -16.90 -4.69 -20.55
N SER A 92 -18.11 -4.51 -20.03
CA SER A 92 -19.25 -5.41 -20.19
C SER A 92 -20.57 -4.64 -20.02
N ASP A 93 -21.69 -5.35 -19.82
CA ASP A 93 -23.03 -4.76 -19.79
C ASP A 93 -23.54 -4.42 -18.37
N THR A 94 -22.68 -4.38 -17.35
CA THR A 94 -23.12 -4.05 -15.98
C THR A 94 -23.35 -2.56 -15.84
N GLU A 95 -24.57 -2.13 -15.55
CA GLU A 95 -24.84 -0.73 -15.22
C GLU A 95 -24.53 -0.44 -13.76
N VAL A 96 -23.95 0.73 -13.49
CA VAL A 96 -23.69 1.29 -12.15
C VAL A 96 -24.03 2.77 -12.16
N ASN A 97 -24.64 3.26 -11.10
CA ASN A 97 -25.20 4.60 -11.01
C ASN A 97 -24.37 5.52 -10.09
N SER A 98 -23.35 4.99 -9.40
CA SER A 98 -22.52 5.77 -8.49
C SER A 98 -21.13 5.16 -8.30
N SER A 99 -20.18 5.97 -7.82
CA SER A 99 -18.87 5.49 -7.38
C SER A 99 -18.95 4.50 -6.21
N SER A 100 -19.95 4.64 -5.35
CA SER A 100 -20.20 3.70 -4.25
C SER A 100 -20.56 2.32 -4.77
N GLU A 101 -21.44 2.25 -5.77
CA GLU A 101 -21.85 1.00 -6.42
C GLU A 101 -20.69 0.35 -7.18
N VAL A 102 -19.82 1.15 -7.82
CA VAL A 102 -18.57 0.67 -8.43
C VAL A 102 -17.67 -0.01 -7.39
N LEU A 103 -17.48 0.61 -6.22
CA LEU A 103 -16.64 0.08 -5.15
C LEU A 103 -17.22 -1.20 -4.53
N GLU A 104 -18.53 -1.28 -4.37
CA GLU A 104 -19.22 -2.49 -3.89
C GLU A 104 -19.03 -3.66 -4.86
N ASN A 105 -19.27 -3.42 -6.15
CA ASN A 105 -19.09 -4.43 -7.19
C ASN A 105 -17.63 -4.91 -7.26
N TRP A 106 -16.67 -3.98 -7.20
CA TRP A 106 -15.24 -4.29 -7.18
C TRP A 106 -14.85 -5.23 -6.03
N GLU A 107 -15.32 -4.96 -4.81
CA GLU A 107 -15.02 -5.81 -3.65
C GLU A 107 -15.71 -7.17 -3.73
N GLU A 108 -16.94 -7.24 -4.25
CA GLU A 108 -17.66 -8.51 -4.42
C GLU A 108 -16.95 -9.44 -5.42
N ILE A 109 -16.51 -8.90 -6.56
CA ILE A 109 -15.73 -9.65 -7.56
C ILE A 109 -14.42 -10.14 -6.93
N LYS A 110 -13.71 -9.26 -6.23
CA LYS A 110 -12.46 -9.59 -5.53
C LYS A 110 -12.63 -10.64 -4.43
N ARG A 111 -13.81 -10.71 -3.79
CA ARG A 111 -14.14 -11.74 -2.79
C ARG A 111 -14.29 -13.11 -3.47
N LYS A 112 -15.00 -13.16 -4.61
CA LYS A 112 -15.16 -14.39 -5.42
C LYS A 112 -13.83 -14.90 -5.97
N GLU A 113 -12.99 -14.01 -6.51
CA GLU A 113 -11.69 -14.38 -7.11
C GLU A 113 -10.72 -15.01 -6.09
N LYS A 114 -10.71 -14.54 -4.83
CA LYS A 114 -9.69 -14.91 -3.86
C LYS A 114 -10.07 -16.04 -2.90
N SER A 115 -11.25 -16.66 -3.06
CA SER A 115 -11.75 -17.75 -2.19
C SER A 115 -11.54 -17.50 -0.69
N ARG A 116 -11.63 -16.24 -0.24
CA ARG A 116 -11.34 -15.86 1.14
C ARG A 116 -12.43 -16.39 2.06
N LYS A 117 -12.02 -17.10 3.12
CA LYS A 117 -12.94 -17.68 4.11
C LYS A 117 -13.14 -16.76 5.32
N LYS A 118 -12.14 -15.95 5.66
CA LYS A 118 -12.17 -15.00 6.79
C LYS A 118 -11.92 -13.57 6.30
N ALA A 119 -12.47 -12.59 7.02
CA ALA A 119 -12.35 -11.17 6.67
C ALA A 119 -10.89 -10.66 6.68
N HIS A 120 -10.03 -11.25 7.53
CA HIS A 120 -8.60 -10.89 7.62
C HIS A 120 -7.71 -11.64 6.62
N ASP A 121 -8.25 -12.56 5.79
CA ASP A 121 -7.44 -13.35 4.86
C ASP A 121 -6.71 -12.45 3.84
N GLY A 122 -5.38 -12.59 3.81
CA GLY A 122 -4.49 -11.84 2.92
C GLY A 122 -4.23 -10.39 3.34
N VAL A 123 -4.37 -10.06 4.63
CA VAL A 123 -3.74 -8.88 5.24
C VAL A 123 -2.28 -9.24 5.58
N PRO A 124 -1.26 -8.62 4.94
CA PRO A 124 0.14 -8.92 5.24
C PRO A 124 0.50 -8.45 6.65
N SER A 125 1.06 -9.34 7.47
CA SER A 125 1.45 -9.04 8.85
C SER A 125 2.72 -8.20 8.97
N GLY A 126 3.55 -8.14 7.93
CA GLY A 126 4.82 -7.39 7.92
C GLY A 126 4.69 -5.89 7.65
N GLN A 127 3.47 -5.34 7.58
CA GLN A 127 3.26 -3.90 7.38
C GLN A 127 3.46 -3.12 8.69
N PRO A 128 3.80 -1.82 8.62
CA PRO A 128 3.80 -0.95 9.80
C PRO A 128 2.46 -1.00 10.56
N ALA A 129 2.51 -0.81 11.87
CA ALA A 129 1.37 -1.00 12.76
C ALA A 129 0.13 -0.18 12.36
N LEU A 130 0.33 1.08 11.94
CA LEU A 130 -0.76 1.98 11.52
C LEU A 130 -1.47 1.48 10.24
N SER A 131 -0.70 1.04 9.23
CA SER A 131 -1.23 0.43 8.01
C SER A 131 -1.93 -0.91 8.30
N LEU A 132 -1.34 -1.76 9.14
CA LEU A 132 -1.93 -3.04 9.54
C LEU A 132 -3.28 -2.82 10.23
N ALA A 133 -3.32 -1.95 11.25
CA ALA A 133 -4.52 -1.60 12.00
C ALA A 133 -5.61 -1.04 11.08
N SER A 134 -5.27 -0.05 10.25
CA SER A 134 -6.19 0.55 9.28
C SER A 134 -6.76 -0.50 8.33
N LYS A 135 -5.93 -1.45 7.86
CA LYS A 135 -6.39 -2.52 6.98
C LYS A 135 -7.34 -3.47 7.67
N LEU A 136 -7.05 -3.88 8.91
CA LEU A 136 -7.92 -4.77 9.68
C LEU A 136 -9.27 -4.12 9.99
N ILE A 137 -9.27 -2.84 10.38
CA ILE A 137 -10.50 -2.07 10.65
C ILE A 137 -11.32 -1.94 9.36
N TYR A 138 -10.69 -1.59 8.23
CA TYR A 138 -11.36 -1.55 6.93
C TYR A 138 -12.04 -2.90 6.61
N ARG A 139 -11.34 -4.01 6.86
CA ARG A 139 -11.90 -5.36 6.63
C ARG A 139 -13.06 -5.66 7.56
N ALA A 140 -12.95 -5.33 8.84
CA ALA A 140 -14.01 -5.54 9.81
C ALA A 140 -15.27 -4.77 9.40
N SER A 141 -15.15 -3.46 9.18
CA SER A 141 -16.25 -2.60 8.73
C SER A 141 -16.91 -3.11 7.45
N LYS A 142 -16.11 -3.48 6.43
CA LYS A 142 -16.64 -4.01 5.16
C LYS A 142 -17.33 -5.36 5.25
N ASN A 143 -17.05 -6.16 6.28
CA ASN A 143 -17.71 -7.44 6.50
C ASN A 143 -18.75 -7.37 7.62
N GLU A 144 -19.20 -6.15 7.97
CA GLU A 144 -20.20 -5.88 9.03
C GLU A 144 -19.80 -6.51 10.38
N LEU A 145 -18.50 -6.62 10.63
CA LEU A 145 -17.95 -7.06 11.91
C LEU A 145 -17.75 -5.86 12.83
N SER A 146 -17.74 -6.14 14.14
CA SER A 146 -17.42 -5.13 15.15
C SER A 146 -16.05 -4.49 14.86
N THR A 147 -16.02 -3.17 14.88
CA THR A 147 -14.81 -2.36 14.85
C THR A 147 -14.49 -1.86 16.26
N PRO A 148 -13.21 -1.56 16.55
CA PRO A 148 -12.81 -0.92 17.80
C PRO A 148 -13.69 0.30 18.11
N GLU A 149 -14.08 0.43 19.38
CA GLU A 149 -14.92 1.52 19.87
C GLU A 149 -14.18 2.86 19.83
N HIS A 150 -14.87 3.94 20.19
CA HIS A 150 -14.25 5.26 20.23
C HIS A 150 -13.18 5.37 21.33
N PRO A 151 -12.16 6.24 21.14
CA PRO A 151 -11.15 6.46 22.16
C PRO A 151 -11.77 6.83 23.50
N ALA A 152 -11.28 6.19 24.57
CA ALA A 152 -11.71 6.46 25.93
C ALA A 152 -10.81 7.52 26.58
N HIS A 153 -11.41 8.34 27.44
CA HIS A 153 -10.65 9.22 28.31
C HIS A 153 -10.11 8.44 29.52
N ASN A 154 -8.93 8.81 30.02
CA ASN A 154 -8.29 8.26 31.22
C ASN A 154 -7.96 6.76 31.14
N ILE A 155 -7.01 6.41 30.28
CA ILE A 155 -6.48 5.05 30.21
C ILE A 155 -5.37 4.81 31.21
N GLU A 156 -5.16 3.54 31.57
CA GLU A 156 -3.98 3.12 32.32
C GLU A 156 -2.71 3.36 31.51
N ALA A 157 -1.63 3.79 32.18
CA ALA A 157 -0.34 4.03 31.55
C ALA A 157 0.43 2.72 31.32
N ASN A 158 -0.04 1.90 30.38
CA ASN A 158 0.62 0.67 29.94
C ASN A 158 0.44 0.43 28.43
N GLU A 159 1.29 -0.43 27.86
CA GLU A 159 1.34 -0.67 26.40
C GLU A 159 0.04 -1.27 25.84
N ASN A 160 -0.64 -2.13 26.61
CA ASN A 160 -1.90 -2.74 26.17
C ASN A 160 -2.99 -1.68 26.05
N ALA A 161 -3.18 -0.88 27.09
CA ALA A 161 -4.16 0.20 27.10
C ALA A 161 -3.85 1.26 26.03
N LEU A 162 -2.57 1.61 25.83
CA LEU A 162 -2.16 2.50 24.75
C LEU A 162 -2.48 1.91 23.37
N GLY A 163 -2.17 0.63 23.14
CA GLY A 163 -2.44 -0.07 21.88
C GLY A 163 -3.92 -0.06 21.52
N ASP A 164 -4.80 -0.38 22.47
CA ASP A 164 -6.25 -0.35 22.29
C ASP A 164 -6.76 1.07 21.97
N GLN A 165 -6.18 2.10 22.60
CA GLN A 165 -6.54 3.48 22.30
C GLN A 165 -6.07 3.96 20.93
N LEU A 166 -4.86 3.61 20.53
CA LEU A 166 -4.37 3.91 19.18
C LEU A 166 -5.28 3.24 18.14
N LEU A 167 -5.64 1.98 18.36
CA LEU A 167 -6.55 1.24 17.48
C LEU A 167 -7.95 1.88 17.41
N SER A 168 -8.47 2.34 18.55
CA SER A 168 -9.73 3.08 18.66
C SER A 168 -9.70 4.44 17.94
N LEU A 169 -8.58 5.15 18.02
CA LEU A 169 -8.39 6.44 17.34
C LEU A 169 -8.32 6.28 15.83
N ILE A 170 -7.63 5.24 15.36
CA ILE A 170 -7.59 4.85 13.95
C ILE A 170 -9.00 4.51 13.47
N SER A 171 -9.75 3.71 14.25
CA SER A 171 -11.15 3.35 13.94
C SER A 171 -12.04 4.59 13.81
N TRP A 172 -11.96 5.51 14.77
CA TRP A 172 -12.68 6.79 14.73
C TRP A 172 -12.30 7.64 13.52
N ALA A 173 -11.01 7.77 13.20
CA ALA A 173 -10.53 8.56 12.06
C ALA A 173 -11.09 8.00 10.74
N MET A 174 -11.03 6.68 10.54
CA MET A 174 -11.56 6.02 9.35
C MET A 174 -13.08 6.17 9.22
N ALA A 175 -13.82 6.07 10.33
CA ALA A 175 -15.27 6.29 10.33
C ALA A 175 -15.66 7.73 9.92
N ASN A 176 -14.73 8.69 10.04
CA ASN A 176 -14.89 10.08 9.62
C ASN A 176 -14.23 10.39 8.27
N ASN A 177 -13.89 9.37 7.47
CA ASN A 177 -13.21 9.50 6.18
C ASN A 177 -11.86 10.24 6.25
N LEU A 178 -11.17 10.13 7.39
CA LEU A 178 -9.81 10.63 7.55
C LEU A 178 -8.81 9.49 7.28
N ASP A 179 -7.68 9.83 6.67
CA ASP A 179 -6.53 8.92 6.51
C ASP A 179 -5.60 9.06 7.73
N PRO A 180 -5.53 8.05 8.63
CA PRO A 180 -4.71 8.12 9.84
C PRO A 180 -3.21 8.23 9.54
N GLU A 181 -2.72 7.58 8.48
CA GLU A 181 -1.30 7.58 8.10
C GLU A 181 -0.90 8.98 7.63
N ALA A 182 -1.65 9.53 6.68
CA ALA A 182 -1.40 10.88 6.16
C ALA A 182 -1.54 11.94 7.26
N ALA A 183 -2.53 11.81 8.14
CA ALA A 183 -2.73 12.74 9.25
C ALA A 183 -1.56 12.73 10.24
N LEU A 184 -1.11 11.54 10.65
CA LEU A 184 0.02 11.40 11.58
C LEU A 184 1.32 11.87 10.94
N ARG A 185 1.58 11.52 9.68
CA ARG A 185 2.76 11.96 8.93
C ARG A 185 2.82 13.48 8.86
N LYS A 186 1.74 14.14 8.46
CA LYS A 186 1.65 15.60 8.41
C LYS A 186 1.90 16.24 9.78
N ALA A 187 1.34 15.67 10.85
CA ALA A 187 1.56 16.17 12.21
C ALA A 187 3.02 16.01 12.65
N ALA A 188 3.66 14.87 12.33
CA ALA A 188 5.05 14.60 12.66
C ALA A 188 6.02 15.54 11.91
N LEU A 189 5.77 15.82 10.62
CA LEU A 189 6.56 16.78 9.85
C LEU A 189 6.43 18.20 10.41
N LYS A 190 5.21 18.62 10.75
CA LYS A 190 5.00 19.91 11.42
C LYS A 190 5.75 20.01 12.75
N TYR A 191 5.78 18.92 13.53
CA TYR A 191 6.52 18.87 14.79
C TYR A 191 8.03 18.96 14.58
N ARG A 192 8.57 18.21 13.60
CA ARG A 192 9.97 18.30 13.17
C ARG A 192 10.36 19.74 12.80
N ASP A 193 9.53 20.41 11.99
CA ASP A 193 9.82 21.77 11.54
C ASP A 193 9.81 22.78 12.70
N ALA A 194 8.93 22.58 13.69
CA ALA A 194 8.90 23.39 14.92
C ALA A 194 10.17 23.20 15.77
N MET A 195 10.68 21.97 15.89
CA MET A 195 11.93 21.70 16.61
C MET A 195 13.12 22.48 16.00
N GLY A 196 13.20 22.53 14.67
CA GLY A 196 14.28 23.27 13.98
C GLY A 196 14.23 24.78 14.18
N GLN A 197 13.06 25.35 14.45
CA GLN A 197 12.90 26.76 14.79
C GLN A 197 13.42 27.06 16.20
N GLU A 198 13.11 26.19 17.17
CA GLU A 198 13.60 26.32 18.55
C GLU A 198 15.13 26.17 18.68
N GLU A 199 15.77 25.38 17.81
CA GLU A 199 17.23 25.23 17.79
C GLU A 199 17.97 26.42 17.13
N SER A 200 17.25 27.27 16.37
CA SER A 200 17.82 28.41 15.65
C SER A 200 17.75 29.73 16.44
N ASP A 201 17.07 29.74 17.59
CA ASP A 201 16.91 30.88 18.53
C ASP A 201 17.88 30.78 19.73
#